data_AF-A0A2J6HGP1-F1
#
_entry.id   AF-A0A2J6HGP1-F1
#
_cell.length_a   1.000
_cell.length_b   1.000
_cell.length_c   1.000
_cell.angle_alpha   90.00
_cell.angle_beta   90.00
_cell.angle_gamma   90.00
#
_symmetry.space_group_name_H-M   'P 1'
#
loop_
_entity.id
_entity.type
_entity.pdbx_description
1 polymer ?
#
loop_
_entity_poly.entity_id
_entity_poly.type
_entity_poly.pdbx_seq_one_letter_code
_entity_poly.pdbx_strand_id
1 'polypeptide(L)'
;MNEGVYTNISNHYSRALSAQKTEELNSDDSNFSDENLLKMVLDGLRGAIAELKRSYEEAIKVAGSHDPVAEQKMGLDYLQRTGQIYASDAKNAQKAGEKDIEETLKKKPAAFDSSVEVEVLQNPEKLIKPIQDLIDLGEEPGMTLPKFLRIQIEKGMDKAAEGMVVQRDGQEYLYKFADANRFSPHLIEKERRKLEAFDELAAKNKFNVPNSKELSLRNDDIDREMEPLIRKWDKIKDFWEDLIWDLSFWSLSYCSFAPYLQPWAGAKNPKQACIDTQKMRPGIFKEREKLFQKYFGISFNDLFKHETFIWDVNTHYMVNSQEYIEFLALEVYPHCKPFTDLPKELITKREWFNENGPNKISRETNPEYHLVNRRLQTFYDSVFGEGRYASKFDITEPFKTAAAPWNLDTFKLK
;
A
#
# COMPACT_ATOMS: atom_id res chain seq x y z
N MET A 1 -9.60 13.06 -6.12
CA MET A 1 -10.07 13.99 -7.17
C MET A 1 -10.68 15.20 -6.49
N ASN A 2 -10.21 16.41 -6.79
CA ASN A 2 -10.70 17.62 -6.13
C ASN A 2 -12.08 18.00 -6.72
N GLU A 3 -13.15 17.55 -6.06
CA GLU A 3 -14.55 17.84 -6.44
C GLU A 3 -14.82 19.35 -6.62
N GLY A 4 -14.07 20.21 -5.93
CA GLY A 4 -14.15 21.66 -6.05
C GLY A 4 -13.78 22.21 -7.45
N VAL A 5 -12.82 21.59 -8.15
CA VAL A 5 -12.39 22.06 -9.49
C VAL A 5 -13.45 21.73 -10.54
N TYR A 6 -13.97 20.51 -10.52
CA TYR A 6 -15.09 20.13 -11.39
C TYR A 6 -16.37 20.88 -11.04
N THR A 7 -16.64 21.12 -9.75
CA THR A 7 -17.80 21.91 -9.33
C THR A 7 -17.67 23.35 -9.82
N ASN A 8 -16.49 23.96 -9.75
CA ASN A 8 -16.28 25.32 -10.28
C ASN A 8 -16.41 25.35 -11.81
N ILE A 9 -15.74 24.46 -12.54
CA ILE A 9 -15.85 24.37 -14.01
C ILE A 9 -17.30 24.10 -14.42
N SER A 10 -17.95 23.11 -13.79
CA SER A 10 -19.35 22.75 -14.03
C SER A 10 -20.31 23.88 -13.68
N ASN A 11 -20.07 24.63 -12.60
CA ASN A 11 -20.91 25.78 -12.22
C ASN A 11 -20.78 26.92 -13.24
N HIS A 12 -19.57 27.23 -13.72
CA HIS A 12 -19.37 28.24 -14.74
C HIS A 12 -19.95 27.81 -16.09
N TYR A 13 -19.78 26.54 -16.46
CA TYR A 13 -20.31 25.95 -17.69
C TYR A 13 -21.85 25.85 -17.66
N SER A 14 -22.41 25.41 -16.53
CA SER A 14 -23.87 25.33 -16.31
C SER A 14 -24.49 26.73 -16.32
N ARG A 15 -23.83 27.74 -15.73
CA ARG A 15 -24.30 29.13 -15.82
C ARG A 15 -24.30 29.66 -17.25
N ALA A 16 -23.27 29.37 -18.03
CA ALA A 16 -23.20 29.74 -19.44
C ALA A 16 -24.31 29.06 -20.29
N LEU A 17 -24.57 27.77 -20.05
CA LEU A 17 -25.62 27.01 -20.75
C LEU A 17 -27.04 27.39 -20.29
N SER A 18 -27.24 27.68 -19.01
CA SER A 18 -28.52 28.13 -18.45
C SER A 18 -28.90 29.52 -18.95
N ALA A 19 -27.89 30.37 -19.17
CA ALA A 19 -28.06 31.72 -19.70
C ALA A 19 -28.62 31.69 -21.13
N GLN A 20 -28.10 30.83 -22.02
CA GLN A 20 -28.65 30.64 -23.37
C GLN A 20 -30.13 30.23 -23.37
N LYS A 21 -30.56 29.42 -22.39
CA LYS A 21 -31.96 28.99 -22.29
C LYS A 21 -32.90 30.09 -21.76
N THR A 22 -32.35 31.11 -21.09
CA THR A 22 -33.12 32.26 -20.58
C THR A 22 -33.40 33.28 -21.70
N GLU A 23 -32.60 33.24 -22.77
CA GLU A 23 -32.70 34.08 -23.96
C GLU A 23 -33.91 33.73 -24.86
N GLU A 24 -34.35 32.47 -24.90
CA GLU A 24 -35.60 32.09 -25.60
C GLU A 24 -36.85 32.73 -24.97
N LEU A 25 -36.75 33.24 -23.73
CA LEU A 25 -37.89 33.74 -22.97
C LEU A 25 -37.89 35.25 -22.71
N ASN A 26 -36.76 35.96 -22.77
CA ASN A 26 -36.72 37.41 -22.55
C ASN A 26 -35.68 38.09 -23.44
N SER A 27 -36.16 38.79 -24.47
CA SER A 27 -35.39 39.66 -25.35
C SER A 27 -35.17 41.02 -24.69
N ASP A 28 -34.12 41.15 -23.88
CA ASP A 28 -33.42 42.41 -23.57
C ASP A 28 -32.35 42.12 -22.51
N ASP A 29 -31.08 41.93 -22.91
CA ASP A 29 -29.95 42.41 -22.09
C ASP A 29 -28.59 42.28 -22.79
N SER A 30 -27.83 43.37 -22.78
CA SER A 30 -26.46 43.51 -23.30
C SER A 30 -25.39 42.76 -22.50
N ASN A 31 -25.79 41.97 -21.50
CA ASN A 31 -24.89 41.21 -20.62
C ASN A 31 -24.55 39.79 -21.12
N PHE A 32 -25.18 39.30 -22.20
CA PHE A 32 -25.06 37.90 -22.66
C PHE A 32 -24.52 37.73 -24.09
N SER A 33 -23.68 38.64 -24.60
CA SER A 33 -22.98 38.41 -25.87
C SER A 33 -22.08 37.16 -25.81
N ASP A 34 -21.88 36.48 -26.94
CA ASP A 34 -20.95 35.34 -27.07
C ASP A 34 -19.55 35.67 -26.51
N GLU A 35 -19.13 36.93 -26.61
CA GLU A 35 -17.88 37.46 -26.06
C GLU A 35 -17.89 37.47 -24.53
N ASN A 36 -19.00 37.89 -23.90
CA ASN A 36 -19.14 37.87 -22.43
C ASN A 36 -19.18 36.44 -21.89
N LEU A 37 -19.88 35.53 -22.56
CA LEU A 37 -19.95 34.13 -22.15
C LEU A 37 -18.60 33.41 -22.31
N LEU A 38 -17.90 33.63 -23.43
CA LEU A 38 -16.54 33.13 -23.62
C LEU A 38 -15.60 33.66 -22.53
N LYS A 39 -15.68 34.96 -22.22
CA LYS A 39 -14.90 35.57 -21.14
C LYS A 39 -15.17 34.91 -19.79
N MET A 40 -16.43 34.63 -19.44
CA MET A 40 -16.77 33.91 -18.21
C MET A 40 -16.17 32.50 -18.15
N VAL A 41 -16.13 31.78 -19.27
CA VAL A 41 -15.49 30.46 -19.36
C VAL A 41 -13.98 30.58 -19.12
N LEU A 42 -13.32 31.52 -19.81
CA LEU A 42 -11.87 31.74 -19.66
C LEU A 42 -11.49 32.18 -18.24
N ASP A 43 -12.29 33.03 -17.61
CA ASP A 43 -12.10 33.42 -16.21
C ASP A 43 -12.24 32.22 -15.25
N GLY A 44 -13.17 31.30 -15.53
CA GLY A 44 -13.30 30.04 -14.80
C GLY A 44 -12.06 29.14 -14.94
N LEU A 45 -11.50 29.02 -16.15
CA LEU A 45 -10.27 28.25 -16.40
C LEU A 45 -9.05 28.88 -15.70
N ARG A 46 -8.92 30.22 -15.72
CA ARG A 46 -7.88 30.94 -14.96
C ARG A 46 -8.03 30.71 -13.47
N GLY A 47 -9.27 30.74 -12.96
CA GLY A 47 -9.58 30.40 -11.57
C GLY A 47 -9.19 28.96 -11.20
N ALA A 48 -9.40 28.00 -12.10
CA ALA A 48 -8.98 26.61 -11.90
C ALA A 48 -7.44 26.47 -11.82
N ILE A 49 -6.68 27.15 -12.69
CA ILE A 49 -5.21 27.17 -12.60
C ILE A 49 -4.76 27.79 -11.28
N ALA A 50 -5.34 28.92 -10.89
CA ALA A 50 -5.01 29.59 -9.63
C ALA A 50 -5.27 28.68 -8.41
N GLU A 51 -6.40 27.98 -8.40
CA GLU A 51 -6.76 27.06 -7.32
C GLU A 51 -5.87 25.81 -7.31
N LEU A 52 -5.49 25.25 -8.47
CA LEU A 52 -4.54 24.14 -8.55
C LEU A 52 -3.18 24.53 -7.97
N LYS A 53 -2.66 25.71 -8.32
CA LYS A 53 -1.40 26.23 -7.76
C LYS A 53 -1.50 26.45 -6.26
N ARG A 54 -2.56 27.14 -5.81
CA ARG A 54 -2.80 27.44 -4.39
C ARG A 54 -2.92 26.19 -3.55
N SER A 55 -3.74 25.22 -3.98
CA SER A 55 -3.96 23.96 -3.25
C SER A 55 -2.71 23.09 -3.22
N TYR A 56 -1.91 23.09 -4.29
CA TYR A 56 -0.62 22.41 -4.32
C TYR A 56 0.40 23.02 -3.35
N GLU A 57 0.55 24.35 -3.36
CA GLU A 57 1.41 25.07 -2.39
C GLU A 57 0.96 24.84 -0.95
N GLU A 58 -0.35 24.85 -0.71
CA GLU A 58 -0.93 24.56 0.61
C GLU A 58 -0.65 23.12 1.05
N ALA A 59 -0.80 22.14 0.14
CA ALA A 59 -0.52 20.73 0.42
C ALA A 59 0.97 20.51 0.77
N ILE A 60 1.91 21.10 0.02
CA ILE A 60 3.35 21.04 0.32
C ILE A 60 3.63 21.65 1.69
N LYS A 61 3.04 22.83 1.97
CA LYS A 61 3.23 23.51 3.25
C LYS A 61 2.73 22.64 4.41
N VAL A 62 1.52 22.09 4.31
CA VAL A 62 0.93 21.22 5.35
C VAL A 62 1.79 19.96 5.55
N ALA A 63 2.28 19.36 4.47
CA ALA A 63 3.11 18.16 4.53
C ALA A 63 4.51 18.41 5.13
N GLY A 64 5.08 19.59 4.92
CA GLY A 64 6.36 20.00 5.51
C GLY A 64 6.25 20.57 6.93
N SER A 65 5.09 21.13 7.30
CA SER A 65 4.83 21.67 8.64
C SER A 65 4.09 20.69 9.56
N HIS A 66 4.16 19.40 9.26
CA HIS A 66 3.49 18.36 10.03
C HIS A 66 4.01 18.34 11.48
N ASP A 67 3.10 18.42 12.46
CA ASP A 67 3.41 18.32 13.88
C ASP A 67 3.01 16.93 14.40
N PRO A 68 3.98 15.98 14.48
CA PRO A 68 3.70 14.61 14.91
C PRO A 68 3.26 14.51 16.38
N VAL A 69 3.63 15.49 17.22
CA VAL A 69 3.23 15.53 18.63
C VAL A 69 1.76 15.93 18.74
N ALA A 70 1.35 16.95 17.99
CA ALA A 70 -0.04 17.37 17.96
C ALA A 70 -0.96 16.26 17.41
N GLU A 71 -0.56 15.55 16.35
CA GLU A 71 -1.33 14.44 15.79
C GLU A 71 -1.48 13.29 16.80
N GLN A 72 -0.37 12.87 17.44
CA GLN A 72 -0.40 11.83 18.46
C GLN A 72 -1.35 12.20 19.60
N LYS A 73 -1.32 13.45 20.05
CA LYS A 73 -2.23 13.95 21.07
C LYS A 73 -3.68 13.88 20.62
N MET A 74 -4.01 14.30 19.40
CA MET A 74 -5.37 14.20 18.87
C MET A 74 -5.87 12.75 18.82
N GLY A 75 -4.99 11.81 18.43
CA GLY A 75 -5.28 10.38 18.44
C GLY A 75 -5.59 9.84 19.84
N LEU A 76 -4.75 10.16 20.83
CA LEU A 76 -4.97 9.77 22.23
C LEU A 76 -6.23 10.41 22.82
N ASP A 77 -6.50 11.68 22.50
CA ASP A 77 -7.72 12.37 22.91
C ASP A 77 -8.97 11.70 22.30
N TYR A 78 -8.89 11.20 21.07
CA TYR A 78 -9.98 10.44 20.45
C TYR A 78 -10.19 9.08 21.15
N LEU A 79 -9.13 8.33 21.40
CA LEU A 79 -9.21 7.05 22.12
C LEU A 79 -9.78 7.24 23.54
N GLN A 80 -9.40 8.32 24.22
CA GLN A 80 -9.93 8.64 25.54
C GLN A 80 -11.42 8.98 25.48
N ARG A 81 -11.85 9.79 24.50
CA ARG A 81 -13.27 10.14 24.27
C ARG A 81 -14.12 8.91 23.91
N THR A 82 -13.55 7.93 23.21
CA THR A 82 -14.25 6.69 22.84
C THR A 82 -14.16 5.60 23.91
N GLY A 83 -13.49 5.86 25.03
CA GLY A 83 -13.35 4.90 26.13
C GLY A 83 -12.43 3.71 25.83
N GLN A 84 -11.62 3.80 24.77
CA GLN A 84 -10.66 2.77 24.37
C GLN A 84 -9.37 2.81 25.18
N ILE A 85 -9.11 3.91 25.90
CA ILE A 85 -7.96 4.07 26.80
C ILE A 85 -8.36 4.89 28.03
N TYR A 86 -7.79 4.53 29.19
CA TYR A 86 -7.95 5.32 30.41
C TYR A 86 -7.10 6.60 30.35
N ALA A 87 -7.56 7.66 31.01
CA ALA A 87 -6.86 8.95 31.01
C ALA A 87 -5.41 8.88 31.55
N SER A 88 -5.15 8.00 32.53
CA SER A 88 -3.81 7.77 33.06
C SER A 88 -2.88 7.15 32.02
N ASP A 89 -3.39 6.17 31.27
CA ASP A 89 -2.63 5.44 30.26
C ASP A 89 -2.40 6.31 29.02
N ALA A 90 -3.39 7.13 28.64
CA ALA A 90 -3.24 8.13 27.59
C ALA A 90 -2.13 9.13 27.91
N LYS A 91 -2.05 9.62 29.15
CA LYS A 91 -0.99 10.54 29.58
C LYS A 91 0.39 9.90 29.57
N ASN A 92 0.49 8.62 29.94
CA ASN A 92 1.76 7.89 29.89
C ASN A 92 2.18 7.60 28.44
N ALA A 93 1.25 7.19 27.59
CA ALA A 93 1.45 6.98 26.16
C ALA A 93 1.89 8.27 25.46
N GLN A 94 1.27 9.41 25.82
CA GLN A 94 1.65 10.72 25.28
C GLN A 94 3.12 11.04 25.60
N LYS A 95 3.54 10.90 26.86
CA LYS A 95 4.92 11.18 27.26
C LYS A 95 5.94 10.27 26.60
N ALA A 96 5.63 8.97 26.51
CA ALA A 96 6.49 8.01 25.84
C ALA A 96 6.61 8.33 24.34
N GLY A 97 5.48 8.63 23.72
CA GLY A 97 5.38 9.01 22.32
C GLY A 97 6.12 10.29 21.96
N GLU A 98 5.94 11.37 22.74
CA GLU A 98 6.67 12.63 22.57
C GLU A 98 8.19 12.41 22.61
N LYS A 99 8.65 11.59 23.56
CA LYS A 99 10.07 11.23 23.68
C LYS A 99 10.56 10.45 22.44
N ASP A 100 9.80 9.46 21.99
CA ASP A 100 10.16 8.66 20.81
C ASP A 100 10.19 9.51 19.53
N ILE A 101 9.24 10.44 19.39
CA ILE A 101 9.21 11.43 18.29
C ILE A 101 10.45 12.32 18.33
N GLU A 102 10.79 12.88 19.49
CA GLU A 102 12.00 13.71 19.64
C GLU A 102 13.28 12.95 19.31
N GLU A 103 13.41 11.70 19.78
CA GLU A 103 14.56 10.85 19.47
C GLU A 103 14.64 10.52 17.98
N THR A 104 13.49 10.31 17.33
CA THR A 104 13.39 10.09 15.89
C THR A 104 13.82 11.32 15.11
N LEU A 105 13.28 12.50 15.44
CA LEU A 105 13.62 13.78 14.80
C LEU A 105 15.10 14.15 14.96
N LYS A 106 15.73 13.81 16.10
CA LYS A 106 17.18 13.99 16.31
C LYS A 106 18.03 13.15 15.35
N LYS A 107 17.59 11.93 15.06
CA LYS A 107 18.31 11.01 14.15
C LYS A 107 17.97 11.29 12.68
N LYS A 108 16.72 11.66 12.41
CA LYS A 108 16.12 11.80 11.09
C LYS A 108 15.21 13.02 11.07
N PRO A 109 15.76 14.22 10.82
CA PRO A 109 14.99 15.46 10.83
C PRO A 109 13.81 15.47 9.86
N ALA A 110 13.89 14.69 8.77
CA ALA A 110 12.87 14.59 7.75
C ALA A 110 11.85 13.45 7.97
N ALA A 111 11.90 12.73 9.10
CA ALA A 111 11.08 11.52 9.33
C ALA A 111 9.58 11.71 9.10
N PHE A 112 9.07 12.88 9.49
CA PHE A 112 7.66 13.22 9.39
C PHE A 112 7.37 14.29 8.33
N ASP A 113 8.40 14.76 7.61
CA ASP A 113 8.24 15.69 6.49
C ASP A 113 7.85 14.89 5.25
N SER A 114 6.69 15.18 4.66
CA SER A 114 6.23 14.55 3.42
C SER A 114 6.13 15.49 2.22
N SER A 115 6.77 16.67 2.31
CA SER A 115 6.74 17.71 1.27
C SER A 115 7.24 17.20 -0.08
N VAL A 116 8.35 16.46 -0.12
CA VAL A 116 8.93 15.88 -1.36
C VAL A 116 7.97 14.88 -2.01
N GLU A 117 7.33 14.01 -1.22
CA GLU A 117 6.37 13.04 -1.76
C GLU A 117 5.14 13.73 -2.33
N VAL A 118 4.66 14.79 -1.67
CA VAL A 118 3.57 15.64 -2.19
C VAL A 118 4.00 16.36 -3.46
N GLU A 119 5.20 16.93 -3.48
CA GLU A 119 5.75 17.63 -4.65
C GLU A 119 5.80 16.72 -5.87
N VAL A 120 6.30 15.49 -5.72
CA VAL A 120 6.43 14.53 -6.83
C VAL A 120 5.06 13.99 -7.26
N LEU A 121 4.20 13.54 -6.32
CA LEU A 121 2.95 12.84 -6.67
C LEU A 121 1.79 13.77 -7.00
N GLN A 122 1.81 15.01 -6.50
CA GLN A 122 0.71 15.97 -6.68
C GLN A 122 1.07 17.13 -7.61
N ASN A 123 2.20 17.07 -8.33
CA ASN A 123 2.61 18.11 -9.26
C ASN A 123 1.48 18.43 -10.26
N PRO A 124 0.92 19.67 -10.23
CA PRO A 124 -0.22 20.03 -11.05
C PRO A 124 0.17 20.43 -12.48
N GLU A 125 1.45 20.47 -12.84
CA GLU A 125 1.93 20.99 -14.13
C GLU A 125 1.27 20.28 -15.33
N LYS A 126 1.12 18.96 -15.26
CA LYS A 126 0.44 18.16 -16.29
C LYS A 126 -1.06 18.46 -16.41
N LEU A 127 -1.69 19.01 -15.36
CA LEU A 127 -3.08 19.50 -15.37
C LEU A 127 -3.18 20.95 -15.84
N ILE A 128 -2.23 21.79 -15.44
CA ILE A 128 -2.22 23.23 -15.75
C ILE A 128 -2.05 23.45 -17.25
N LYS A 129 -1.15 22.72 -17.90
CA LYS A 129 -0.85 22.93 -19.33
C LYS A 129 -2.09 22.77 -20.23
N PRO A 130 -2.86 21.68 -20.18
CA PRO A 130 -4.10 21.56 -20.95
C PRO A 130 -5.13 22.68 -20.70
N ILE A 131 -5.23 23.18 -19.46
CA ILE A 131 -6.12 24.29 -19.11
C ILE A 131 -5.61 25.60 -19.71
N GLN A 132 -4.28 25.81 -19.71
CA GLN A 132 -3.67 26.97 -20.34
C GLN A 132 -3.86 26.95 -21.86
N ASP A 133 -3.67 25.80 -22.51
CA ASP A 133 -3.90 25.65 -23.95
C ASP A 133 -5.36 26.01 -24.34
N LEU A 134 -6.33 25.72 -23.46
CA LEU A 134 -7.73 26.14 -23.64
C LEU A 134 -7.91 27.66 -23.47
N ILE A 135 -7.23 28.28 -22.52
CA ILE A 135 -7.27 29.74 -22.35
C ILE A 135 -6.72 30.41 -23.61
N ASP A 136 -5.55 29.97 -24.08
CA ASP A 136 -4.87 30.51 -25.24
C ASP A 136 -5.74 30.39 -26.51
N LEU A 137 -6.43 29.25 -26.67
CA LEU A 137 -7.41 29.06 -27.76
C LEU A 137 -8.56 30.08 -27.67
N GLY A 138 -9.12 30.30 -26.47
CA GLY A 138 -10.21 31.24 -26.27
C GLY A 138 -9.83 32.70 -26.51
N GLU A 139 -8.55 33.03 -26.41
CA GLU A 139 -8.00 34.37 -26.66
C GLU A 139 -7.65 34.64 -28.13
N GLU A 140 -7.76 33.63 -29.02
CA GLU A 140 -7.50 33.83 -30.45
C GLU A 140 -8.44 34.91 -31.07
N PRO A 141 -7.92 35.80 -31.93
CA PRO A 141 -8.74 36.82 -32.57
C PRO A 141 -9.95 36.25 -33.32
N GLY A 142 -11.14 36.79 -33.04
CA GLY A 142 -12.39 36.33 -33.67
C GLY A 142 -12.88 34.97 -33.15
N MET A 143 -12.47 34.57 -31.94
CA MET A 143 -13.05 33.44 -31.23
C MET A 143 -14.41 33.82 -30.64
N THR A 144 -15.41 32.95 -30.86
CA THR A 144 -16.75 33.05 -30.24
C THR A 144 -16.99 31.80 -29.41
N LEU A 145 -17.91 31.84 -28.44
CA LEU A 145 -18.18 30.67 -27.60
C LEU A 145 -18.54 29.41 -28.42
N PRO A 146 -19.43 29.44 -29.43
CA PRO A 146 -19.73 28.25 -30.23
C PRO A 146 -18.50 27.70 -30.98
N LYS A 147 -17.65 28.59 -31.51
CA LYS A 147 -16.42 28.21 -32.21
C LYS A 147 -15.40 27.61 -31.23
N PHE A 148 -15.27 28.19 -30.04
CA PHE A 148 -14.43 27.71 -28.96
C PHE A 148 -14.83 26.29 -28.54
N LEU A 149 -16.11 26.08 -28.19
CA LEU A 149 -16.62 24.77 -27.76
C LEU A 149 -16.48 23.71 -28.86
N ARG A 150 -16.76 24.07 -30.12
CA ARG A 150 -16.57 23.17 -31.25
C ARG A 150 -15.11 22.76 -31.38
N ILE A 151 -14.18 23.73 -31.39
CA ILE A 151 -12.75 23.45 -31.52
C ILE A 151 -12.24 22.64 -30.33
N GLN A 152 -12.67 22.96 -29.11
CA GLN A 152 -12.33 22.23 -27.90
C GLN A 152 -12.71 20.75 -28.03
N ILE A 153 -13.91 20.44 -28.52
CA ILE A 153 -14.39 19.06 -28.71
C ILE A 153 -13.66 18.40 -29.89
N GLU A 154 -13.54 19.08 -31.04
CA GLU A 154 -12.85 18.58 -32.23
C GLU A 154 -11.36 18.32 -32.02
N LYS A 155 -10.75 19.08 -31.10
CA LYS A 155 -9.36 18.97 -30.61
C LYS A 155 -9.28 18.33 -29.21
N GLY A 156 -10.36 17.73 -28.69
CA GLY A 156 -10.44 16.99 -27.42
C GLY A 156 -9.69 17.59 -26.23
N MET A 157 -9.60 18.91 -26.21
CA MET A 157 -8.90 19.66 -25.16
C MET A 157 -9.71 19.64 -23.87
N ASP A 158 -11.03 19.40 -23.95
CA ASP A 158 -11.90 19.09 -22.81
C ASP A 158 -11.41 17.86 -22.04
N LYS A 159 -11.01 16.78 -22.73
CA LYS A 159 -10.55 15.53 -22.09
C LYS A 159 -9.19 15.65 -21.42
N ALA A 160 -8.30 16.46 -21.99
CA ALA A 160 -7.03 16.76 -21.36
C ALA A 160 -7.23 17.62 -20.09
N ALA A 161 -8.17 18.58 -20.12
CA ALA A 161 -8.56 19.38 -18.95
C ALA A 161 -9.31 18.57 -17.88
N GLU A 162 -9.96 17.46 -18.22
CA GLU A 162 -10.53 16.48 -17.29
C GLU A 162 -9.47 15.67 -16.51
N GLY A 163 -8.17 15.92 -16.68
CA GLY A 163 -7.13 15.35 -15.83
C GLY A 163 -6.84 13.86 -16.04
N MET A 164 -7.34 13.26 -17.12
CA MET A 164 -6.98 11.89 -17.50
C MET A 164 -5.47 11.73 -17.77
N VAL A 165 -4.78 12.82 -18.13
CA VAL A 165 -3.32 12.83 -18.39
C VAL A 165 -2.49 12.46 -17.16
N VAL A 166 -2.94 12.78 -15.94
CA VAL A 166 -2.21 12.41 -14.69
C VAL A 166 -2.55 11.00 -14.23
N GLN A 167 -3.64 10.41 -14.72
CA GLN A 167 -4.03 9.06 -14.33
C GLN A 167 -3.02 8.01 -14.81
N ARG A 168 -2.37 8.23 -15.96
CA ARG A 168 -1.31 7.34 -16.47
C ARG A 168 -0.15 7.21 -15.49
N ASP A 169 0.40 8.35 -15.02
CA ASP A 169 1.53 8.35 -14.10
C ASP A 169 1.18 7.65 -12.78
N GLY A 170 -0.06 7.86 -12.30
CA GLY A 170 -0.56 7.16 -11.12
C GLY A 170 -0.61 5.65 -11.32
N GLN A 171 -1.09 5.17 -12.48
CA GLN A 171 -1.10 3.74 -12.81
C GLN A 171 0.32 3.17 -12.96
N GLU A 172 1.22 3.92 -13.59
CA GLU A 172 2.62 3.52 -13.71
C GLU A 172 3.32 3.41 -12.35
N TYR A 173 3.06 4.37 -11.45
CA TYR A 173 3.54 4.31 -10.07
C TYR A 173 3.00 3.08 -9.34
N LEU A 174 1.70 2.80 -9.43
CA LEU A 174 1.07 1.64 -8.80
C LEU A 174 1.65 0.32 -9.31
N TYR A 175 1.84 0.20 -10.62
CA TYR A 175 2.48 -0.98 -11.23
C TYR A 175 3.92 -1.16 -10.74
N LYS A 176 4.76 -0.12 -10.80
CA LYS A 176 6.15 -0.20 -10.35
C LYS A 176 6.26 -0.47 -8.86
N PHE A 177 5.35 0.08 -8.04
CA PHE A 177 5.27 -0.24 -6.63
C PHE A 177 4.91 -1.71 -6.41
N ALA A 178 3.90 -2.24 -7.12
CA ALA A 178 3.52 -3.64 -7.04
C ALA A 178 4.67 -4.58 -7.44
N ASP A 179 5.42 -4.24 -8.49
CA ASP A 179 6.59 -5.01 -8.95
C ASP A 179 7.80 -4.91 -8.00
N ALA A 180 7.99 -3.78 -7.33
CA ALA A 180 9.04 -3.62 -6.32
C ALA A 180 8.72 -4.42 -5.05
N ASN A 181 7.47 -4.36 -4.59
CA ASN A 181 6.99 -5.05 -3.39
C ASN A 181 6.97 -6.57 -3.64
N ARG A 182 6.31 -7.01 -4.72
CA ARG A 182 6.08 -8.41 -5.11
C ARG A 182 5.18 -9.21 -4.16
N PHE A 183 4.09 -8.62 -3.67
CA PHE A 183 3.15 -9.34 -2.80
C PHE A 183 2.54 -10.59 -3.45
N SER A 184 2.11 -10.49 -4.71
CA SER A 184 1.61 -11.61 -5.49
C SER A 184 1.78 -11.34 -6.99
N PRO A 185 1.90 -12.38 -7.83
CA PRO A 185 1.95 -12.19 -9.27
C PRO A 185 0.65 -11.59 -9.81
N HIS A 186 -0.48 -11.88 -9.17
CA HIS A 186 -1.80 -11.39 -9.59
C HIS A 186 -1.97 -9.88 -9.35
N LEU A 187 -1.40 -9.32 -8.28
CA LEU A 187 -1.43 -7.87 -8.07
C LEU A 187 -0.58 -7.14 -9.12
N ILE A 188 0.62 -7.66 -9.40
CA ILE A 188 1.49 -7.10 -10.45
C ILE A 188 0.77 -7.12 -11.80
N GLU A 189 0.15 -8.25 -12.14
CA GLU A 189 -0.60 -8.42 -13.38
C GLU A 189 -1.82 -7.50 -13.47
N LYS A 190 -2.54 -7.29 -12.36
CA LYS A 190 -3.68 -6.37 -12.29
C LYS A 190 -3.25 -4.94 -12.64
N GLU A 191 -2.22 -4.43 -11.98
CA GLU A 191 -1.75 -3.06 -12.22
C GLU A 191 -1.11 -2.91 -13.61
N ARG A 192 -0.40 -3.93 -14.10
CA ARG A 192 0.11 -3.97 -15.49
C ARG A 192 -1.02 -3.85 -16.51
N ARG A 193 -2.08 -4.65 -16.36
CA ARG A 193 -3.24 -4.63 -17.27
C ARG A 193 -4.00 -3.31 -17.24
N LYS A 194 -4.06 -2.63 -16.09
CA LYS A 194 -4.68 -1.29 -15.98
C LYS A 194 -3.85 -0.24 -16.71
N LEU A 195 -2.52 -0.28 -16.59
CA LEU A 195 -1.62 0.60 -17.34
C LEU A 195 -1.72 0.34 -18.86
N GLU A 196 -1.75 -0.92 -19.28
CA GLU A 196 -1.92 -1.27 -20.70
C GLU A 196 -3.28 -0.87 -21.25
N ALA A 197 -4.36 -1.07 -20.47
CA ALA A 197 -5.69 -0.61 -20.85
C ALA A 197 -5.72 0.91 -21.03
N PHE A 198 -5.03 1.66 -20.18
CA PHE A 198 -4.85 3.10 -20.37
C PHE A 198 -4.17 3.38 -21.71
N ASP A 199 -2.98 2.80 -21.95
CA ASP A 199 -2.16 3.09 -23.13
C ASP A 199 -2.87 2.68 -24.45
N GLU A 200 -3.58 1.54 -24.46
CA GLU A 200 -4.36 1.08 -25.61
C GLU A 200 -5.54 2.01 -25.95
N LEU A 201 -6.30 2.43 -24.94
CA LEU A 201 -7.45 3.32 -25.13
C LEU A 201 -7.00 4.74 -25.49
N ALA A 202 -5.89 5.19 -24.89
CA ALA A 202 -5.24 6.45 -25.23
C ALA A 202 -4.85 6.48 -26.71
N ALA A 203 -4.16 5.45 -27.19
CA ALA A 203 -3.67 5.37 -28.58
C ALA A 203 -4.79 5.34 -29.64
N LYS A 204 -5.99 4.88 -29.28
CA LYS A 204 -7.18 4.88 -30.16
C LYS A 204 -7.87 6.24 -30.22
N ASN A 205 -7.58 7.12 -29.26
CA ASN A 205 -8.16 8.46 -29.20
C ASN A 205 -7.24 9.48 -29.85
N LYS A 206 -7.80 10.45 -30.56
CA LYS A 206 -7.07 11.51 -31.29
C LYS A 206 -6.15 12.33 -30.39
N PHE A 207 -6.38 12.33 -29.08
CA PHE A 207 -5.64 13.14 -28.09
C PHE A 207 -4.68 12.35 -27.23
N ASN A 208 -4.50 11.05 -27.51
CA ASN A 208 -3.67 10.17 -26.67
C ASN A 208 -4.12 10.17 -25.20
N VAL A 209 -5.42 10.31 -25.00
CA VAL A 209 -6.08 10.31 -23.69
C VAL A 209 -7.32 9.43 -23.78
N PRO A 210 -7.51 8.45 -22.88
CA PRO A 210 -8.63 7.55 -22.97
C PRO A 210 -9.95 8.25 -22.62
N ASN A 211 -11.07 7.72 -23.12
CA ASN A 211 -12.37 8.10 -22.59
C ASN A 211 -12.48 7.62 -21.14
N SER A 212 -12.80 8.53 -20.21
CA SER A 212 -12.82 8.25 -18.77
C SER A 212 -13.81 7.15 -18.38
N LYS A 213 -14.99 7.12 -19.02
CA LYS A 213 -16.01 6.11 -18.73
C LYS A 213 -15.61 4.74 -19.29
N GLU A 214 -15.04 4.71 -20.48
CA GLU A 214 -14.54 3.47 -21.09
C GLU A 214 -13.39 2.87 -20.28
N LEU A 215 -12.42 3.70 -19.89
CA LEU A 215 -11.32 3.27 -19.02
C LEU A 215 -11.84 2.76 -17.66
N SER A 216 -12.81 3.46 -17.04
CA SER A 216 -13.42 3.02 -15.80
C SER A 216 -14.06 1.64 -15.93
N LEU A 217 -14.86 1.41 -16.99
CA LEU A 217 -15.48 0.11 -17.23
C LEU A 217 -14.43 -0.99 -17.49
N ARG A 218 -13.37 -0.66 -18.22
CA ARG A 218 -12.27 -1.60 -18.48
C ARG A 218 -11.52 -1.96 -17.19
N ASN A 219 -11.29 -1.00 -16.31
CA ASN A 219 -10.68 -1.23 -15.00
C ASN A 219 -11.60 -2.08 -14.11
N ASP A 220 -12.91 -1.81 -14.11
CA ASP A 220 -13.88 -2.61 -13.35
C ASP A 220 -13.90 -4.08 -13.81
N ASP A 221 -13.75 -4.33 -15.11
CA ASP A 221 -13.64 -5.68 -15.66
C ASP A 221 -12.34 -6.37 -15.24
N ILE A 222 -11.21 -5.65 -15.27
CA ILE A 222 -9.92 -6.16 -14.77
C ILE A 222 -10.00 -6.49 -13.28
N ASP A 223 -10.59 -5.60 -12.47
CA ASP A 223 -10.76 -5.82 -11.04
C ASP A 223 -11.66 -7.03 -10.76
N ARG A 224 -12.77 -7.16 -11.48
CA ARG A 224 -13.68 -8.31 -11.35
C ARG A 224 -12.99 -9.64 -11.64
N GLU A 225 -12.04 -9.66 -12.57
CA GLU A 225 -11.26 -10.85 -12.92
C GLU A 225 -10.14 -11.14 -11.90
N MET A 226 -9.39 -10.12 -11.49
CA MET A 226 -8.16 -10.28 -10.72
C MET A 226 -8.39 -10.33 -9.20
N GLU A 227 -9.38 -9.62 -8.68
CA GLU A 227 -9.64 -9.57 -7.22
C GLU A 227 -9.92 -10.95 -6.60
N PRO A 228 -10.70 -11.86 -7.21
CA PRO A 228 -10.86 -13.21 -6.69
C PRO A 228 -9.55 -14.00 -6.63
N LEU A 229 -8.66 -13.81 -7.61
CA LEU A 229 -7.35 -14.49 -7.66
C LEU A 229 -6.42 -13.97 -6.56
N ILE A 230 -6.36 -12.65 -6.38
CA ILE A 230 -5.59 -12.01 -5.30
C ILE A 230 -6.10 -12.49 -3.94
N ARG A 231 -7.42 -12.45 -3.70
CA ARG A 231 -8.00 -12.92 -2.43
C ARG A 231 -7.73 -14.39 -2.17
N LYS A 232 -7.80 -15.24 -3.20
CA LYS A 232 -7.49 -16.66 -3.06
C LYS A 232 -6.01 -16.86 -2.71
N TRP A 233 -5.11 -16.14 -3.39
CA TRP A 233 -3.67 -16.16 -3.13
C TRP A 233 -3.37 -15.79 -1.67
N ASP A 234 -3.88 -14.64 -1.21
CA ASP A 234 -3.68 -14.14 0.15
C ASP A 234 -4.23 -15.12 1.18
N LYS A 235 -5.43 -15.68 0.94
CA LYS A 235 -6.01 -16.66 1.87
C LYS A 235 -5.21 -17.96 1.95
N ILE A 236 -4.68 -18.45 0.83
CA ILE A 236 -3.79 -19.62 0.86
C ILE A 236 -2.52 -19.29 1.64
N LYS A 237 -1.96 -18.10 1.41
CA LYS A 237 -0.77 -17.61 2.12
C LYS A 237 -0.97 -17.52 3.63
N ASP A 238 -1.99 -16.80 4.07
CA ASP A 238 -2.38 -16.67 5.47
C ASP A 238 -2.47 -18.05 6.14
N PHE A 239 -3.10 -19.02 5.47
CA PHE A 239 -3.31 -20.36 6.01
C PHE A 239 -2.00 -21.14 6.20
N TRP A 240 -1.10 -21.15 5.21
CA TRP A 240 0.14 -21.90 5.35
C TRP A 240 1.12 -21.20 6.31
N GLU A 241 1.13 -19.85 6.35
CA GLU A 241 1.91 -19.09 7.33
C GLU A 241 1.47 -19.43 8.74
N ASP A 242 0.16 -19.46 8.99
CA ASP A 242 -0.43 -19.86 10.25
C ASP A 242 -0.05 -21.29 10.67
N LEU A 243 0.00 -22.24 9.73
CA LEU A 243 0.40 -23.62 10.00
C LEU A 243 1.87 -23.71 10.41
N ILE A 244 2.77 -23.02 9.69
CA ILE A 244 4.19 -22.93 10.05
C ILE A 244 4.35 -22.25 11.41
N TRP A 245 3.60 -21.17 11.65
CA TRP A 245 3.62 -20.42 12.89
C TRP A 245 3.15 -21.27 14.07
N ASP A 246 2.08 -22.04 13.93
CA ASP A 246 1.60 -22.96 14.97
C ASP A 246 2.68 -23.98 15.36
N LEU A 247 3.40 -24.56 14.40
CA LEU A 247 4.50 -25.50 14.67
C LEU A 247 5.70 -24.83 15.34
N SER A 248 6.08 -23.66 14.84
CA SER A 248 7.15 -22.84 15.41
C SER A 248 6.85 -22.47 16.86
N PHE A 249 5.63 -22.01 17.12
CA PHE A 249 5.18 -21.55 18.42
C PHE A 249 4.93 -22.70 19.40
N TRP A 250 4.39 -23.82 18.92
CA TRP A 250 4.26 -25.05 19.71
C TRP A 250 5.61 -25.58 20.14
N SER A 251 6.56 -25.76 19.22
CA SER A 251 7.90 -26.26 19.55
C SER A 251 8.67 -25.29 20.46
N LEU A 252 8.54 -23.98 20.22
CA LEU A 252 9.14 -22.96 21.07
C LEU A 252 8.62 -23.03 22.52
N SER A 253 7.34 -23.34 22.73
CA SER A 253 6.75 -23.40 24.08
C SER A 253 7.38 -24.45 25.02
N TYR A 254 8.14 -25.42 24.48
CA TYR A 254 8.89 -26.40 25.27
C TYR A 254 10.28 -25.92 25.68
N CYS A 255 10.80 -24.85 25.05
CA CYS A 255 12.13 -24.33 25.34
C CYS A 255 12.19 -23.74 26.75
N SER A 256 13.33 -23.93 27.42
CA SER A 256 13.56 -23.45 28.79
C SER A 256 13.39 -21.94 28.96
N PHE A 257 13.66 -21.17 27.90
CA PHE A 257 13.53 -19.72 27.88
C PHE A 257 12.14 -19.21 27.44
N ALA A 258 11.24 -20.08 26.99
CA ALA A 258 9.93 -19.67 26.47
C ALA A 258 9.08 -18.84 27.46
N PRO A 259 9.03 -19.15 28.77
CA PRO A 259 8.26 -18.34 29.73
C PRO A 259 8.72 -16.88 29.85
N TYR A 260 9.90 -16.54 29.34
CA TYR A 260 10.45 -15.18 29.36
C TYR A 260 10.25 -14.44 28.03
N LEU A 261 9.65 -15.09 27.03
CA LEU A 261 9.34 -14.50 25.73
C LEU A 261 7.86 -14.11 25.65
N GLN A 262 7.55 -13.09 24.85
CA GLN A 262 6.16 -12.76 24.52
C GLN A 262 5.56 -13.83 23.60
N PRO A 263 4.25 -14.12 23.73
CA PRO A 263 3.28 -13.54 24.66
C PRO A 263 3.29 -14.16 26.07
N TRP A 264 4.02 -15.26 26.32
CA TRP A 264 3.94 -15.98 27.60
C TRP A 264 4.40 -15.14 28.80
N ALA A 265 5.44 -14.32 28.62
CA ALA A 265 5.96 -13.41 29.65
C ALA A 265 4.92 -12.40 30.15
N GLY A 266 3.92 -12.06 29.31
CA GLY A 266 2.81 -11.17 29.69
C GLY A 266 1.69 -11.87 30.47
N ALA A 267 1.70 -13.20 30.58
CA ALA A 267 0.67 -13.94 31.30
C ALA A 267 0.86 -13.86 32.82
N LYS A 268 -0.24 -13.96 33.58
CA LYS A 268 -0.21 -14.02 35.06
C LYS A 268 0.67 -15.17 35.57
N ASN A 269 0.70 -16.29 34.84
CA ASN A 269 1.59 -17.42 35.11
C ASN A 269 2.24 -17.86 33.78
N PRO A 270 3.43 -17.33 33.44
CA PRO A 270 4.08 -17.60 32.15
C PRO A 270 4.39 -19.08 31.91
N LYS A 271 4.78 -19.81 32.96
CA LYS A 271 5.06 -21.26 32.85
C LYS A 271 3.79 -22.04 32.52
N GLN A 272 2.67 -21.73 33.18
CA GLN A 272 1.40 -22.37 32.87
C GLN A 272 0.93 -22.02 31.46
N ALA A 273 1.08 -20.78 31.02
CA ALA A 273 0.71 -20.37 29.66
C ALA A 273 1.51 -21.13 28.57
N CYS A 274 2.79 -21.45 28.84
CA CYS A 274 3.58 -22.33 27.98
C CYS A 274 2.96 -23.74 27.94
N ILE A 275 2.66 -24.33 29.10
CA ILE A 275 2.03 -25.66 29.20
C ILE A 275 0.68 -25.69 28.46
N ASP A 276 -0.14 -24.65 28.63
CA ASP A 276 -1.43 -24.55 27.95
C ASP A 276 -1.21 -24.53 26.42
N THR A 277 -0.19 -23.81 25.94
CA THR A 277 0.19 -23.83 24.51
C THR A 277 0.61 -25.23 24.06
N GLN A 278 1.45 -25.93 24.84
CA GLN A 278 1.90 -27.29 24.56
C GLN A 278 0.72 -28.25 24.38
N LYS A 279 -0.32 -28.13 25.21
CA LYS A 279 -1.48 -29.03 25.22
C LYS A 279 -2.55 -28.66 24.18
N MET A 280 -2.74 -27.38 23.89
CA MET A 280 -3.82 -26.93 22.99
C MET A 280 -3.40 -26.82 21.53
N ARG A 281 -2.17 -26.37 21.26
CA ARG A 281 -1.74 -25.99 19.90
C ARG A 281 -1.81 -27.14 18.88
N PRO A 282 -1.49 -28.40 19.20
CA PRO A 282 -1.64 -29.49 18.24
C PRO A 282 -3.08 -29.71 17.75
N GLY A 283 -4.07 -29.48 18.61
CA GLY A 283 -5.48 -29.55 18.22
C GLY A 283 -5.88 -28.43 17.26
N ILE A 284 -5.43 -27.20 17.56
CA ILE A 284 -5.63 -26.03 16.69
C ILE A 284 -5.00 -26.27 15.31
N PHE A 285 -3.75 -26.72 15.29
CA PHE A 285 -3.02 -27.05 14.07
C PHE A 285 -3.77 -28.07 13.21
N LYS A 286 -4.25 -29.17 13.81
CA LYS A 286 -4.96 -30.24 13.07
C LYS A 286 -6.28 -29.77 12.46
N GLU A 287 -7.04 -28.94 13.16
CA GLU A 287 -8.26 -28.37 12.56
C GLU A 287 -7.92 -27.40 11.43
N ARG A 288 -6.88 -26.57 11.58
CA ARG A 288 -6.44 -25.65 10.54
C ARG A 288 -5.93 -26.39 9.28
N GLU A 289 -5.16 -27.46 9.47
CA GLU A 289 -4.70 -28.35 8.38
C GLU A 289 -5.89 -28.97 7.64
N LYS A 290 -6.89 -29.46 8.37
CA LYS A 290 -8.13 -29.99 7.79
C LYS A 290 -8.90 -28.94 7.00
N LEU A 291 -9.00 -27.70 7.51
CA LEU A 291 -9.66 -26.60 6.79
C LEU A 291 -8.88 -26.20 5.54
N PHE A 292 -7.55 -26.19 5.59
CA PHE A 292 -6.69 -25.91 4.45
C PHE A 292 -6.90 -26.93 3.32
N GLN A 293 -6.89 -28.22 3.66
CA GLN A 293 -7.22 -29.29 2.72
C GLN A 293 -8.65 -29.18 2.18
N LYS A 294 -9.63 -28.89 3.05
CA LYS A 294 -11.05 -28.82 2.67
C LYS A 294 -11.33 -27.70 1.67
N TYR A 295 -10.78 -26.50 1.90
CA TYR A 295 -11.13 -25.32 1.11
C TYR A 295 -10.19 -25.06 -0.07
N PHE A 296 -8.94 -25.50 0.01
CA PHE A 296 -7.95 -25.25 -1.05
C PHE A 296 -7.42 -26.52 -1.69
N GLY A 297 -7.69 -27.70 -1.14
CA GLY A 297 -7.19 -28.96 -1.67
C GLY A 297 -5.70 -29.19 -1.40
N ILE A 298 -5.09 -28.39 -0.52
CA ILE A 298 -3.65 -28.41 -0.24
C ILE A 298 -3.41 -29.08 1.11
N SER A 299 -2.61 -30.14 1.12
CA SER A 299 -2.17 -30.77 2.37
C SER A 299 -0.98 -30.02 2.95
N PHE A 300 -0.64 -30.27 4.23
CA PHE A 300 0.55 -29.65 4.82
C PHE A 300 1.83 -29.97 4.04
N ASN A 301 1.97 -31.20 3.51
CA ASN A 301 3.16 -31.56 2.73
C ASN A 301 3.16 -30.91 1.33
N ASP A 302 1.99 -30.70 0.73
CA ASP A 302 1.88 -30.09 -0.59
C ASP A 302 2.12 -28.58 -0.57
N LEU A 303 1.99 -27.93 0.60
CA LEU A 303 2.17 -26.47 0.74
C LEU A 303 3.54 -26.02 0.23
N PHE A 304 4.58 -26.82 0.46
CA PHE A 304 5.97 -26.51 0.10
C PHE A 304 6.24 -26.53 -1.41
N LYS A 305 5.29 -27.08 -2.18
CA LYS A 305 5.29 -27.16 -3.64
C LYS A 305 4.31 -26.16 -4.26
N HIS A 306 3.47 -25.54 -3.43
CA HIS A 306 2.46 -24.60 -3.87
C HIS A 306 3.11 -23.29 -4.33
N GLU A 307 2.54 -22.69 -5.38
CA GLU A 307 3.07 -21.48 -6.01
C GLU A 307 3.22 -20.30 -5.05
N THR A 308 2.33 -20.16 -4.07
CA THR A 308 2.39 -19.11 -3.05
C THR A 308 3.64 -19.22 -2.17
N PHE A 309 4.01 -20.43 -1.76
CA PHE A 309 5.22 -20.67 -0.96
C PHE A 309 6.48 -20.45 -1.79
N ILE A 310 6.51 -21.00 -3.01
CA ILE A 310 7.64 -20.83 -3.94
C ILE A 310 7.87 -19.35 -4.27
N TRP A 311 6.79 -18.61 -4.48
CA TRP A 311 6.84 -17.16 -4.72
C TRP A 311 7.47 -16.42 -3.54
N ASP A 312 7.02 -16.68 -2.31
CA ASP A 312 7.57 -16.04 -1.12
C ASP A 312 9.05 -16.32 -0.90
N VAL A 313 9.52 -17.53 -1.24
CA VAL A 313 10.96 -17.85 -1.21
C VAL A 313 11.70 -17.05 -2.29
N ASN A 314 11.24 -17.10 -3.55
CA ASN A 314 11.90 -16.42 -4.67
C ASN A 314 11.88 -14.89 -4.58
N THR A 315 10.92 -14.34 -3.83
CA THR A 315 10.77 -12.89 -3.62
C THR A 315 11.29 -12.45 -2.25
N HIS A 316 11.90 -13.35 -1.50
CA HIS A 316 12.50 -13.12 -0.19
C HIS A 316 11.51 -12.73 0.92
N TYR A 317 10.21 -12.97 0.76
CA TYR A 317 9.21 -12.80 1.82
C TYR A 317 9.23 -13.89 2.89
N MET A 318 9.87 -15.03 2.62
CA MET A 318 10.00 -16.08 3.62
C MET A 318 10.94 -15.65 4.75
N VAL A 319 10.37 -15.27 5.90
CA VAL A 319 11.10 -14.82 7.10
C VAL A 319 11.94 -15.94 7.70
N ASN A 320 11.42 -17.16 7.69
CA ASN A 320 12.09 -18.31 8.31
C ASN A 320 13.19 -18.84 7.39
N SER A 321 14.29 -19.32 7.95
CA SER A 321 15.37 -19.96 7.20
C SER A 321 14.95 -21.32 6.66
N GLN A 322 15.61 -21.76 5.59
CA GLN A 322 15.35 -23.07 4.98
C GLN A 322 15.53 -24.22 5.98
N GLU A 323 16.64 -24.24 6.70
CA GLU A 323 16.93 -25.29 7.70
C GLU A 323 15.91 -25.33 8.84
N TYR A 324 15.36 -24.17 9.22
CA TYR A 324 14.32 -24.11 10.24
C TYR A 324 12.98 -24.61 9.72
N ILE A 325 12.59 -24.25 8.49
CA ILE A 325 11.39 -24.81 7.85
C ILE A 325 11.50 -26.32 7.69
N GLU A 326 12.64 -26.82 7.22
CA GLU A 326 12.89 -28.27 7.11
C GLU A 326 12.78 -28.97 8.46
N PHE A 327 13.33 -28.39 9.53
CA PHE A 327 13.18 -28.91 10.89
C PHE A 327 11.71 -28.95 11.33
N LEU A 328 10.95 -27.85 11.14
CA LEU A 328 9.55 -27.80 11.52
C LEU A 328 8.71 -28.85 10.78
N ALA A 329 8.91 -28.97 9.46
CA ALA A 329 8.09 -29.81 8.62
C ALA A 329 8.47 -31.30 8.66
N LEU A 330 9.76 -31.62 8.72
CA LEU A 330 10.24 -33.00 8.70
C LEU A 330 10.34 -33.62 10.10
N GLU A 331 10.61 -32.82 11.13
CA GLU A 331 10.89 -33.33 12.48
C GLU A 331 9.81 -32.94 13.48
N VAL A 332 9.31 -31.70 13.50
CA VAL A 332 8.29 -31.29 14.49
C VAL A 332 6.88 -31.74 14.11
N TYR A 333 6.47 -31.52 12.86
CA TYR A 333 5.13 -31.84 12.37
C TYR A 333 4.69 -33.29 12.63
N PRO A 334 5.54 -34.34 12.45
CA PRO A 334 5.15 -35.73 12.77
C PRO A 334 4.70 -35.96 14.21
N HIS A 335 5.18 -35.14 15.15
CA HIS A 335 4.85 -35.18 16.57
C HIS A 335 3.72 -34.22 16.98
N CYS A 336 3.36 -33.27 16.12
CA CYS A 336 2.29 -32.29 16.38
C CYS A 336 0.90 -32.96 16.30
N LYS A 337 0.57 -33.72 17.34
CA LYS A 337 -0.68 -34.48 17.50
C LYS A 337 -1.29 -34.18 18.87
N PRO A 338 -2.63 -34.08 18.98
CA PRO A 338 -3.29 -33.91 20.27
C PRO A 338 -2.78 -34.91 21.31
N PHE A 339 -2.57 -34.43 22.53
CA PHE A 339 -2.10 -35.24 23.68
C PHE A 339 -0.72 -35.88 23.52
N THR A 340 0.06 -35.48 22.52
CA THR A 340 1.45 -35.92 22.33
C THR A 340 2.39 -34.77 22.71
N ASP A 341 3.47 -35.10 23.42
CA ASP A 341 4.52 -34.13 23.75
C ASP A 341 5.68 -34.19 22.75
N LEU A 342 6.36 -33.05 22.55
CA LEU A 342 7.55 -32.99 21.71
C LEU A 342 8.71 -33.78 22.37
N PRO A 343 9.39 -34.69 21.66
CA PRO A 343 10.53 -35.43 22.19
C PRO A 343 11.65 -34.51 22.68
N LYS A 344 12.32 -34.89 23.77
CA LYS A 344 13.39 -34.10 24.41
C LYS A 344 14.52 -33.73 23.43
N GLU A 345 14.89 -34.64 22.55
CA GLU A 345 15.90 -34.40 21.50
C GLU A 345 15.50 -33.26 20.55
N LEU A 346 14.22 -33.17 20.18
CA LEU A 346 13.70 -32.11 19.33
C LEU A 346 13.55 -30.79 20.09
N ILE A 347 13.29 -30.83 21.40
CA ILE A 347 13.33 -29.63 22.26
C ILE A 347 14.75 -29.05 22.28
N THR A 348 15.76 -29.87 22.54
CA THR A 348 17.17 -29.43 22.52
C THR A 348 17.57 -28.88 21.15
N LYS A 349 17.12 -29.53 20.06
CA LYS A 349 17.35 -29.03 18.71
C LYS A 349 16.63 -27.72 18.41
N ARG A 350 15.39 -27.55 18.87
CA ARG A 350 14.64 -26.29 18.77
C ARG A 350 15.34 -25.16 19.51
N GLU A 351 15.87 -25.41 20.70
CA GLU A 351 16.64 -24.42 21.47
C GLU A 351 17.91 -23.97 20.71
N TRP A 352 18.55 -24.86 19.96
CA TRP A 352 19.73 -24.54 19.15
C TRP A 352 19.46 -23.58 17.99
N PHE A 353 18.23 -23.52 17.47
CA PHE A 353 17.86 -22.53 16.45
C PHE A 353 17.72 -21.11 16.99
N ASN A 354 17.36 -20.95 18.26
CA ASN A 354 17.03 -19.66 18.85
C ASN A 354 18.26 -18.95 19.44
N GLU A 355 18.32 -17.63 19.31
CA GLU A 355 19.40 -16.82 19.92
C GLU A 355 19.43 -16.88 21.45
N ASN A 356 18.29 -17.11 22.12
CA ASN A 356 18.23 -17.26 23.57
C ASN A 356 18.74 -18.64 24.03
N GLY A 357 18.85 -19.59 23.11
CA GLY A 357 19.38 -20.92 23.38
C GLY A 357 20.91 -20.98 23.44
N PRO A 358 21.48 -22.18 23.23
CA PRO A 358 22.93 -22.38 23.26
C PRO A 358 23.68 -21.63 22.15
N ASN A 359 23.04 -21.36 21.01
CA ASN A 359 23.71 -20.89 19.80
C ASN A 359 24.00 -19.38 19.78
N LYS A 360 23.39 -18.57 20.65
CA LYS A 360 23.59 -17.09 20.82
C LYS A 360 23.46 -16.22 19.56
N ILE A 361 23.30 -16.82 18.39
CA ILE A 361 23.02 -16.22 17.09
C ILE A 361 21.84 -17.03 16.53
N SER A 362 20.79 -16.32 16.10
CA SER A 362 19.61 -16.95 15.53
C SER A 362 19.98 -17.75 14.27
N ARG A 363 19.29 -18.87 14.08
CA ARG A 363 19.27 -19.66 12.85
C ARG A 363 17.85 -19.82 12.31
N GLU A 364 16.87 -19.23 12.98
CA GLU A 364 15.46 -19.25 12.56
C GLU A 364 15.21 -18.31 11.40
N THR A 365 15.97 -17.21 11.31
CA THR A 365 15.72 -16.13 10.36
C THR A 365 16.47 -16.34 9.06
N ASN A 366 15.79 -16.14 7.94
CA ASN A 366 16.37 -16.06 6.61
C ASN A 366 17.30 -14.83 6.51
N PRO A 367 18.59 -14.99 6.17
CA PRO A 367 19.51 -13.86 6.03
C PRO A 367 19.07 -12.86 4.95
N GLU A 368 18.29 -13.28 3.95
CA GLU A 368 17.92 -12.48 2.79
C GLU A 368 16.55 -11.80 2.92
N TYR A 369 15.83 -11.97 4.03
CA TYR A 369 14.50 -11.33 4.22
C TYR A 369 14.58 -9.79 4.09
N HIS A 370 15.72 -9.20 4.45
CA HIS A 370 16.00 -7.76 4.31
C HIS A 370 15.94 -7.26 2.85
N LEU A 371 16.10 -8.15 1.86
CA LEU A 371 16.06 -7.79 0.44
C LEU A 371 14.68 -7.33 -0.02
N VAL A 372 13.60 -7.66 0.70
CA VAL A 372 12.26 -7.11 0.45
C VAL A 372 12.28 -5.59 0.62
N ASN A 373 12.73 -5.13 1.78
CA ASN A 373 12.80 -3.69 2.06
C ASN A 373 13.83 -2.99 1.18
N ARG A 374 14.94 -3.66 0.81
CA ARG A 374 15.94 -3.08 -0.10
C ARG A 374 15.38 -2.78 -1.49
N ARG A 375 14.50 -3.64 -2.02
CA ARG A 375 13.79 -3.37 -3.29
C ARG A 375 12.87 -2.17 -3.16
N LEU A 376 12.11 -2.09 -2.07
CA LEU A 376 11.22 -0.96 -1.79
C LEU A 376 11.99 0.35 -1.61
N GLN A 377 13.12 0.32 -0.89
CA GLN A 377 14.03 1.46 -0.77
C GLN A 377 14.51 1.93 -2.14
N THR A 378 14.97 1.01 -2.98
CA THR A 378 15.45 1.32 -4.34
C THR A 378 14.35 1.99 -5.17
N PHE A 379 13.13 1.44 -5.13
CA PHE A 379 11.99 2.04 -5.81
C PHE A 379 11.66 3.43 -5.25
N TYR A 380 11.58 3.57 -3.94
CA TYR A 380 11.25 4.83 -3.26
C TYR A 380 12.24 5.93 -3.62
N ASP A 381 13.55 5.64 -3.54
CA ASP A 381 14.61 6.59 -3.90
C ASP A 381 14.58 6.92 -5.40
N SER A 382 14.17 5.99 -6.28
CA SER A 382 14.03 6.25 -7.72
C SER A 382 12.89 7.22 -8.05
N VAL A 383 11.87 7.32 -7.18
CA VAL A 383 10.71 8.19 -7.38
C VAL A 383 10.89 9.52 -6.65
N PHE A 384 11.40 9.49 -5.41
CA PHE A 384 11.43 10.66 -4.52
C PHE A 384 12.82 11.27 -4.32
N GLY A 385 13.84 10.74 -5.01
CA GLY A 385 15.21 11.22 -4.94
C GLY A 385 16.12 10.33 -4.09
N GLU A 386 17.40 10.26 -4.47
CA GLU A 386 18.39 9.41 -3.81
C GLU A 386 18.53 9.73 -2.32
N GLY A 387 18.48 8.70 -1.48
CA GLY A 387 18.61 8.83 -0.02
C GLY A 387 17.33 9.29 0.70
N ARG A 388 16.24 9.56 -0.03
CA ARG A 388 14.98 10.02 0.55
C ARG A 388 14.37 8.97 1.48
N TYR A 389 14.45 7.69 1.14
CA TYR A 389 13.99 6.59 2.00
C TYR A 389 14.73 6.59 3.34
N ALA A 390 16.06 6.64 3.33
CA ALA A 390 16.89 6.63 4.54
C ALA A 390 16.69 7.88 5.42
N SER A 391 16.27 9.01 4.82
CA SER A 391 15.91 10.22 5.56
C SER A 391 14.63 10.06 6.41
N LYS A 392 13.80 9.05 6.10
CA LYS A 392 12.52 8.81 6.79
C LYS A 392 12.46 7.49 7.56
N PHE A 393 12.92 6.43 6.93
CA PHE A 393 12.82 5.06 7.42
C PHE A 393 14.19 4.56 7.88
N ASP A 394 14.23 3.44 8.59
CA ASP A 394 15.51 2.82 8.93
C ASP A 394 16.10 2.14 7.70
N ILE A 395 17.42 2.30 7.51
CA ILE A 395 18.15 1.54 6.50
C ILE A 395 18.04 0.08 6.88
N THR A 396 17.65 -0.75 5.91
CA THR A 396 17.49 -2.17 6.17
C THR A 396 18.85 -2.85 6.14
N GLU A 397 19.37 -3.16 7.33
CA GLU A 397 20.58 -3.95 7.49
C GLU A 397 20.28 -5.45 7.36
N PRO A 398 21.26 -6.27 6.92
CA PRO A 398 21.13 -7.72 6.95
C PRO A 398 20.85 -8.24 8.36
N PHE A 399 19.96 -9.23 8.46
CA PHE A 399 19.69 -9.88 9.75
C PHE A 399 20.93 -10.61 10.25
N LYS A 400 21.23 -10.47 11.54
CA LYS A 400 22.31 -11.21 12.20
C LYS A 400 21.87 -12.65 12.47
N THR A 401 22.00 -13.50 11.46
CA THR A 401 21.66 -14.93 11.50
C THR A 401 22.84 -15.78 11.04
N ALA A 402 22.94 -17.01 11.55
CA ALA A 402 23.94 -17.99 11.12
C ALA A 402 23.38 -18.98 10.07
N ALA A 403 22.12 -18.81 9.66
CA ALA A 403 21.51 -19.59 8.59
C ALA A 403 22.05 -19.19 7.21
N ALA A 404 22.02 -20.14 6.28
CA ALA A 404 22.33 -19.87 4.88
C ALA A 404 21.13 -19.23 4.15
N PRO A 405 21.37 -18.49 3.05
CA PRO A 405 20.34 -18.11 2.08
C PRO A 405 19.47 -19.29 1.64
N TRP A 406 18.23 -18.99 1.25
CA TRP A 406 17.33 -20.00 0.69
C TRP A 406 17.85 -20.54 -0.64
N ASN A 407 17.71 -21.85 -0.83
CA ASN A 407 18.01 -22.51 -2.09
C ASN A 407 16.94 -23.58 -2.37
N LEU A 408 16.02 -23.24 -3.28
CA LEU A 408 14.93 -24.14 -3.68
C LEU A 408 15.42 -25.43 -4.36
N ASP A 409 16.63 -25.47 -4.90
CA ASP A 409 17.18 -26.67 -5.56
C ASP A 409 17.68 -27.70 -4.53
N THR A 410 18.07 -27.24 -3.34
CA THR A 410 18.48 -28.11 -2.23
C THR A 410 17.38 -28.30 -1.18
N PHE A 411 16.20 -27.74 -1.39
CA PHE A 411 15.08 -27.80 -0.44
C PHE A 411 14.42 -29.18 -0.45
N LYS A 412 14.42 -29.84 0.71
CA LYS A 412 14.04 -31.27 0.82
C LYS A 412 12.56 -31.58 0.62
N LEU A 413 11.70 -30.56 0.65
CA LEU A 413 10.24 -30.70 0.62
C LEU A 413 9.63 -30.36 -0.75
N LYS A 414 10.46 -29.97 -1.73
CA LYS A 414 10.02 -29.59 -3.09
C LYS A 414 9.54 -30.80 -3.91
#